data_AF-A0A358HYZ3-F1
#
_entry.id   AF-A0A358HYZ3-F1
#
_cell.length_a   1.000
_cell.length_b   1.000
_cell.length_c   1.000
_cell.angle_alpha   90.00
_cell.angle_beta   90.00
_cell.angle_gamma   90.00
#
_symmetry.space_group_name_H-M   'P 1'
#
loop_
_entity.id
_entity.type
_entity.pdbx_description
1 polymer ?
#
loop_
_entity_poly.entity_id
_entity_poly.type
_entity_poly.pdbx_seq_one_letter_code
_entity_poly.pdbx_strand_id
1 'polypeptide(L)' 'KNWLDSRVVVINRWITEGKMDKVEPYSLMYMIFATTQHYADFARQIEIFNNDHPLSDTQFAEAKENVVRIILKGVGLS' A
#
# COMPACT_ATOMS: atom_id res chain seq x y z
N LYS A 1 -8.70 -8.28 -20.83
CA LYS A 1 -8.06 -8.83 -19.61
C LYS A 1 -8.21 -7.79 -18.51
N ASN A 2 -8.69 -8.17 -17.33
CA ASN A 2 -8.83 -7.23 -16.21
C ASN A 2 -7.42 -6.75 -15.78
N TRP A 3 -7.27 -5.45 -15.51
CA TRP A 3 -6.00 -4.84 -15.11
C TRP A 3 -5.41 -5.53 -13.88
N LEU A 4 -6.27 -5.92 -12.94
CA LEU A 4 -5.87 -6.58 -11.69
C LEU A 4 -5.26 -7.96 -11.95
N ASP A 5 -5.90 -8.79 -12.80
CA ASP A 5 -5.41 -10.11 -13.17
C ASP A 5 -3.98 -10.05 -13.74
N SER A 6 -3.66 -8.99 -14.50
CA SER A 6 -2.31 -8.81 -15.06
C SER A 6 -1.25 -8.61 -13.98
N ARG A 7 -1.59 -7.95 -12.86
CA ARG A 7 -0.68 -7.74 -11.72
C ARG A 7 -0.57 -9.01 -10.87
N VAL A 8 -1.67 -9.73 -10.69
CA VAL A 8 -1.69 -11.03 -10.01
C VAL A 8 -0.73 -12.02 -10.69
N VAL A 9 -0.69 -12.06 -12.03
CA VAL A 9 0.27 -12.89 -12.76
C VAL A 9 1.73 -12.52 -12.43
N VAL A 10 2.04 -11.23 -12.33
CA VAL A 10 3.39 -10.76 -12.02
C VAL A 10 3.79 -11.10 -10.58
N ILE A 11 2.89 -10.89 -9.61
CA ILE A 11 3.12 -11.22 -8.20
C ILE A 11 3.37 -12.73 -8.04
N ASN A 12 2.53 -13.58 -8.65
CA ASN A 12 2.72 -15.03 -8.62
C ASN A 12 4.06 -15.47 -9.23
N ARG A 13 4.52 -14.80 -10.28
CA ARG A 13 5.84 -15.05 -10.85
C ARG A 13 6.95 -14.71 -9.84
N TRP A 14 6.88 -13.56 -9.16
CA TRP A 14 7.88 -13.20 -8.15
C TRP A 14 7.91 -14.18 -6.97
N ILE A 15 6.74 -14.66 -6.53
CA ILE A 15 6.63 -15.71 -5.51
C ILE A 15 7.30 -17.00 -5.99
N THR A 16 7.01 -17.43 -7.23
CA THR A 16 7.57 -18.66 -7.82
C THR A 16 9.09 -18.57 -8.01
N GLU A 17 9.60 -17.37 -8.33
CA GLU A 17 11.03 -17.09 -8.45
C GLU A 17 11.74 -16.90 -7.09
N GLY A 18 11.03 -17.00 -5.97
CA GLY A 18 11.59 -16.82 -4.62
C GLY A 18 12.02 -15.37 -4.31
N LYS A 19 11.51 -14.39 -5.05
CA LYS A 19 11.86 -12.96 -4.89
C LYS A 19 11.00 -12.25 -3.84
N MET A 20 9.92 -12.87 -3.40
CA MET A 20 8.89 -12.29 -2.54
C MET A 20 8.25 -13.41 -1.72
N ASP A 21 7.82 -13.12 -0.50
CA ASP A 21 7.13 -14.09 0.34
C ASP A 21 5.81 -14.56 -0.28
N LYS A 22 5.41 -15.80 0.03
CA LYS A 22 4.15 -16.37 -0.44
C LYS A 22 2.97 -15.69 0.26
N VAL A 23 2.28 -14.82 -0.48
CA VAL A 23 1.05 -14.16 -0.07
C VAL A 23 -0.06 -14.37 -1.11
N GLU A 24 -1.30 -14.12 -0.73
CA GLU A 24 -2.43 -14.10 -1.68
C GLU A 24 -2.40 -12.77 -2.48
N PRO A 25 -2.21 -12.80 -3.81
CA PRO A 25 -1.98 -11.58 -4.60
C PRO A 25 -3.14 -10.57 -4.61
N TYR A 26 -4.39 -11.02 -4.62
CA TYR A 26 -5.53 -10.10 -4.61
C TYR A 26 -5.58 -9.31 -3.29
N SER A 27 -5.31 -9.95 -2.17
CA SER A 27 -5.27 -9.35 -0.83
C SER A 27 -4.18 -8.30 -0.74
N LEU A 28 -2.99 -8.55 -1.33
CA LEU A 28 -1.95 -7.53 -1.44
C LEU A 28 -2.41 -6.32 -2.26
N MET A 29 -3.06 -6.54 -3.40
CA MET A 29 -3.58 -5.46 -4.23
C MET A 29 -4.68 -4.66 -3.51
N TYR A 30 -5.59 -5.34 -2.82
CA TYR A 30 -6.61 -4.69 -2.00
C TYR A 30 -6.00 -3.88 -0.86
N MET A 31 -4.94 -4.37 -0.23
CA MET A 31 -4.23 -3.63 0.81
C MET A 31 -3.57 -2.36 0.26
N ILE A 32 -2.91 -2.44 -0.91
CA ILE A 32 -2.32 -1.27 -1.57
C ILE A 32 -3.41 -0.23 -1.88
N PHE A 33 -4.54 -0.67 -2.44
CA PHE A 33 -5.65 0.24 -2.76
C PHE A 33 -6.30 0.83 -1.51
N ALA A 34 -6.68 0.01 -0.54
CA ALA A 34 -7.31 0.47 0.69
C ALA A 34 -6.44 1.48 1.43
N THR A 35 -5.14 1.18 1.57
CA THR A 35 -4.22 2.07 2.31
C THR A 35 -3.96 3.38 1.58
N THR A 36 -3.86 3.38 0.24
CA THR A 36 -3.64 4.62 -0.52
C THR A 36 -4.91 5.45 -0.65
N GLN A 37 -6.06 4.82 -0.93
CA GLN A 37 -7.35 5.49 -1.02
C GLN A 37 -7.79 6.08 0.32
N HIS A 38 -7.41 5.48 1.46
CA HIS A 38 -7.71 6.02 2.78
C HIS A 38 -7.28 7.48 2.95
N TYR A 39 -6.11 7.87 2.40
CA TYR A 39 -5.62 9.24 2.48
C TYR A 39 -6.42 10.25 1.64
N ALA A 40 -7.23 9.79 0.69
CA ALA A 40 -8.14 10.62 -0.08
C ALA A 40 -9.57 10.57 0.49
N ASP A 41 -10.12 9.36 0.65
CA ASP A 41 -11.51 9.13 1.05
C ASP A 41 -11.76 9.57 2.50
N PHE A 42 -10.74 9.49 3.35
CA PHE A 42 -10.81 9.84 4.78
C PHE A 42 -9.90 11.03 5.12
N ALA A 43 -9.59 11.91 4.17
CA ALA A 43 -8.74 13.09 4.39
C ALA A 43 -9.22 13.95 5.58
N ARG A 44 -10.54 14.19 5.69
CA ARG A 44 -11.11 14.94 6.83
C ARG A 44 -10.91 14.23 8.17
N GLN A 45 -10.98 12.90 8.21
CA GLN A 45 -10.72 12.14 9.43
C GLN A 45 -9.24 12.25 9.85
N ILE A 46 -8.34 12.19 8.87
CA ILE A 46 -6.90 12.38 9.09
C ILE A 46 -6.62 13.79 9.65
N GLU A 47 -7.29 14.82 9.14
CA GLU A 47 -7.18 16.19 9.70
C GLU A 47 -7.59 16.24 11.17
N ILE A 48 -8.73 15.64 11.54
CA ILE A 48 -9.20 15.58 12.93
C ILE A 48 -8.12 14.95 13.83
N PHE A 49 -7.50 13.86 13.39
CA PHE A 49 -6.42 13.20 14.13
C PHE A 49 -5.11 14.00 14.15
N ASN A 50 -4.92 14.89 13.19
CA ASN A 50 -3.77 15.80 13.11
C ASN A 50 -4.10 17.18 13.70
N ASN A 51 -4.82 17.21 14.83
CA ASN A 51 -5.23 18.41 15.55
C ASN A 51 -6.05 19.40 14.70
N ASP A 52 -7.00 18.88 13.92
CA ASP A 52 -7.84 19.65 12.98
C ASP A 52 -7.04 20.42 11.91
N HIS A 53 -5.86 19.92 11.53
CA HIS A 53 -5.04 20.45 10.46
C HIS A 53 -4.74 19.41 9.37
N PRO A 54 -4.64 19.79 8.08
CA PRO A 54 -4.16 18.88 7.05
C PRO A 54 -2.73 18.45 7.35
N LEU A 55 -2.35 17.27 6.84
CA LEU A 55 -0.94 16.87 6.87
C LEU A 55 -0.10 17.92 6.16
N SER A 56 0.99 18.35 6.79
CA SER A 56 2.04 19.09 6.10
C SER A 56 2.69 18.23 5.01
N ASP A 57 3.39 18.86 4.06
CA ASP A 57 4.10 18.15 3.01
C ASP A 57 5.09 17.12 3.57
N THR A 58 5.77 17.44 4.67
CA THR A 58 6.68 16.53 5.37
C THR A 58 5.93 15.33 5.95
N GLN A 59 4.82 15.56 6.68
CA GLN A 59 4.02 14.46 7.24
C GLN A 59 3.43 13.57 6.15
N PHE A 60 3.00 14.14 5.03
CA PHE A 60 2.52 13.38 3.88
C PHE A 60 3.63 12.54 3.26
N ALA A 61 4.83 13.11 3.09
CA ALA A 61 5.99 12.38 2.58
C ALA A 61 6.39 11.21 3.51
N GLU A 62 6.41 11.45 4.83
CA GLU A 62 6.68 10.42 5.84
C GLU A 62 5.62 9.32 5.84
N ALA A 63 4.33 9.68 5.76
CA ALA A 63 3.24 8.71 5.67
C ALA A 63 3.38 7.82 4.43
N LYS A 64 3.69 8.42 3.27
CA LYS A 64 3.95 7.68 2.02
C LYS A 64 5.11 6.69 2.19
N GLU A 65 6.25 7.14 2.73
CA GLU A 65 7.41 6.27 2.96
C GLU A 65 7.06 5.12 3.92
N ASN A 66 6.35 5.43 5.00
CA ASN A 66 5.93 4.44 5.99
C ASN A 66 5.01 3.38 5.38
N VAL A 67 4.00 3.77 4.61
CA VAL A 67 3.08 2.83 3.94
C VAL A 67 3.83 1.93 2.96
N VAL A 68 4.71 2.50 2.11
CA VAL A 68 5.54 1.71 1.19
C VAL A 68 6.40 0.71 1.95
N ARG A 69 7.10 1.17 2.99
CA ARG A 69 7.98 0.32 3.80
C ARG A 69 7.22 -0.80 4.50
N ILE A 70 6.04 -0.53 5.06
CA ILE A 70 5.21 -1.54 5.74
C ILE A 70 4.75 -2.60 4.74
N ILE A 71 4.25 -2.18 3.58
CA ILE A 71 3.76 -3.11 2.55
C ILE A 71 4.91 -3.98 2.03
N LEU A 72 6.07 -3.39 1.69
CA LEU A 72 7.22 -4.13 1.18
C LEU A 72 7.76 -5.12 2.23
N LYS A 73 7.95 -4.68 3.48
CA LYS A 73 8.40 -5.59 4.55
C LYS A 73 7.40 -6.70 4.82
N GLY A 74 6.10 -6.43 4.72
CA GLY A 74 5.05 -7.43 4.88
C GLY A 74 5.05 -8.54 3.84
N VAL A 75 5.82 -8.40 2.75
CA VAL A 75 5.96 -9.40 1.69
C VAL A 75 7.43 -9.85 1.51
N GLY A 76 8.26 -9.65 2.53
CA GLY A 76 9.65 -10.11 2.54
C GLY A 76 10.63 -9.24 1.75
N LEU A 77 10.25 -8.00 1.41
CA LEU A 77 11.05 -7.07 0.64
C LEU A 77 11.61 -5.93 1.53
N SER A 78 12.69 -5.30 1.07
CA SER A 78 13.36 -4.17 1.73
C SER A 78 13.38 -2.93 0.86
#